data_AF-A0A183AVU3-F1
#
_entry.id   AF-A0A183AVU3-F1
#
_cell.length_a   1.000
_cell.length_b   1.000
_cell.length_c   1.000
_cell.angle_alpha   90.00
_cell.angle_beta   90.00
_cell.angle_gamma   90.00
#
_symmetry.space_group_name_H-M   'P 1'
#
loop_
_entity.id
_entity.type
_entity.pdbx_description
1 polymer ?
#
loop_
_entity_poly.entity_id
_entity_poly.type
_entity_poly.pdbx_seq_one_letter_code
_entity_poly.pdbx_strand_id
1 'polypeptide(L)'
;MGDVITKQASLDGFSVVRTYSGHGVHHLFHGPPNVPHYARNKAVGVMKPGHCFTIEPMINEGTWRDELWPDKWTAVTRDGLRSAQFEHTMIVLDPKDTEHAAHGIPIEVVTKRVTKGEDPLGSNLTLPDEDQLHYERYGRPYFVDQLHRLGLDKWITTEQTKEQ
;
A
#
# COMPACT_ATOMS: atom_id res chain seq x y z
N MET A 1 -8.43 -1.38 -11.25
CA MET A 1 -7.01 -0.96 -11.32
C MET A 1 -6.16 -1.92 -12.14
N GLY A 2 -6.11 -3.21 -11.78
CA GLY A 2 -5.29 -4.19 -12.51
C GLY A 2 -5.58 -4.33 -14.02
N ASP A 3 -6.82 -4.12 -14.45
CA ASP A 3 -7.16 -4.08 -15.90
C ASP A 3 -6.41 -2.96 -16.65
N VAL A 4 -6.26 -1.79 -16.03
CA VAL A 4 -5.55 -0.64 -16.62
C VAL A 4 -4.06 -0.93 -16.72
N ILE A 5 -3.46 -1.42 -15.62
CA ILE A 5 -2.03 -1.76 -15.56
C ILE A 5 -1.69 -2.85 -16.57
N THR A 6 -2.47 -3.94 -16.59
CA THR A 6 -2.23 -5.06 -17.52
C THR A 6 -2.40 -4.63 -18.97
N LYS A 7 -3.43 -3.83 -19.28
CA LYS A 7 -3.60 -3.28 -20.62
C LYS A 7 -2.36 -2.49 -21.05
N GLN A 8 -1.89 -1.57 -20.21
CA GLN A 8 -0.72 -0.75 -20.52
C GLN A 8 0.55 -1.59 -20.69
N ALA A 9 0.84 -2.49 -19.76
CA ALA A 9 2.02 -3.36 -19.84
C ALA A 9 2.02 -4.25 -21.09
N SER A 10 0.84 -4.76 -21.47
CA SER A 10 0.69 -5.65 -22.62
C SER A 10 0.94 -4.98 -23.98
N LEU A 11 0.87 -3.64 -24.08
CA LEU A 11 1.11 -2.92 -25.33
C LEU A 11 2.56 -3.09 -25.81
N ASP A 12 3.50 -3.19 -24.87
CA ASP A 12 4.93 -3.35 -25.14
C ASP A 12 5.42 -4.80 -24.94
N GLY A 13 4.49 -5.75 -24.82
CA GLY A 13 4.79 -7.18 -24.66
C GLY A 13 5.20 -7.59 -23.24
N PHE A 14 5.09 -6.71 -22.25
CA PHE A 14 5.41 -7.02 -20.86
C PHE A 14 4.28 -7.76 -20.14
N SER A 15 4.64 -8.43 -19.04
CA SER A 15 3.68 -9.13 -18.18
C SER A 15 3.63 -8.55 -16.77
N VAL A 16 2.51 -8.78 -16.09
CA VAL A 16 2.28 -8.27 -14.73
C VAL A 16 2.31 -9.42 -13.74
N VAL A 17 3.17 -9.31 -12.73
CA VAL A 17 3.29 -10.27 -11.62
C VAL A 17 1.93 -10.43 -10.91
N ARG A 18 1.64 -11.65 -10.45
CA ARG A 18 0.32 -12.00 -9.87
C ARG A 18 0.37 -12.41 -8.40
N THR A 19 1.54 -12.73 -7.89
CA THR A 19 1.74 -13.27 -6.54
C THR A 19 1.75 -12.15 -5.49
N TYR A 20 2.12 -10.94 -5.89
CA TYR A 20 2.22 -9.76 -5.03
C TYR A 20 1.28 -8.65 -5.49
N SER A 21 0.85 -7.84 -4.54
CA SER A 21 -0.22 -6.85 -4.68
C SER A 21 0.08 -5.63 -3.83
N GLY A 22 -0.47 -4.48 -4.21
CA GLY A 22 -0.55 -3.37 -3.27
C GLY A 22 -1.42 -3.71 -2.07
N HIS A 23 -1.34 -2.88 -1.04
CA HIS A 23 -1.97 -3.11 0.25
C HIS A 23 -2.46 -1.81 0.86
N GLY A 24 -3.46 -1.91 1.75
CA GLY A 24 -3.76 -0.84 2.68
C GLY A 24 -2.55 -0.54 3.57
N VAL A 25 -2.31 0.73 3.87
CA VAL A 25 -1.19 1.13 4.72
C VAL A 25 -1.60 2.30 5.59
N HIS A 26 -1.42 2.13 6.91
CA HIS A 26 -1.80 3.11 7.93
C HIS A 26 -1.11 2.76 9.26
N HIS A 27 -1.88 2.50 10.32
CA HIS A 27 -1.36 1.91 11.55
C HIS A 27 -0.77 0.51 11.34
N LEU A 28 -1.27 -0.27 10.36
CA LEU A 28 -0.65 -1.51 9.92
C LEU A 28 0.30 -1.23 8.77
N PHE A 29 1.39 -2.00 8.70
CA PHE A 29 2.28 -1.93 7.56
C PHE A 29 1.61 -2.50 6.31
N HIS A 30 0.98 -3.67 6.42
CA HIS A 30 0.15 -4.25 5.37
C HIS A 30 -1.25 -4.54 5.92
N GLY A 31 -2.27 -3.89 5.38
CA GLY A 31 -3.67 -4.08 5.75
C GLY A 31 -4.58 -4.19 4.53
N PRO A 32 -5.89 -4.35 4.73
CA PRO A 32 -6.86 -4.25 3.64
C PRO A 32 -6.92 -2.81 3.08
N PRO A 33 -7.19 -2.63 1.78
CA PRO A 33 -7.50 -3.66 0.79
C PRO A 33 -6.26 -4.30 0.19
N ASN A 34 -6.40 -5.55 -0.27
CA ASN A 34 -5.46 -6.12 -1.23
C ASN A 34 -5.74 -5.50 -2.62
N VAL A 35 -4.70 -5.00 -3.30
CA VAL A 35 -4.79 -4.29 -4.60
C VAL A 35 -3.99 -5.05 -5.67
N PRO A 36 -4.58 -6.09 -6.33
CA PRO A 36 -3.89 -6.83 -7.38
C PRO A 36 -3.70 -6.00 -8.65
N HIS A 37 -2.52 -6.13 -9.25
CA HIS A 37 -2.12 -5.37 -10.44
C HIS A 37 -2.51 -6.04 -11.76
N TYR A 38 -2.93 -7.31 -11.74
CA TYR A 38 -3.30 -8.06 -12.94
C TYR A 38 -4.79 -7.93 -13.31
N ALA A 39 -5.10 -8.07 -14.60
CA ALA A 39 -6.46 -7.97 -15.14
C ALA A 39 -7.38 -9.10 -14.66
N ARG A 40 -8.69 -8.82 -14.59
CA ARG A 40 -9.74 -9.76 -14.16
C ARG A 40 -9.47 -10.39 -12.79
N ASN A 41 -8.82 -9.65 -11.90
CA ASN A 41 -8.70 -10.04 -10.50
C ASN A 41 -10.06 -9.96 -9.79
N LYS A 42 -10.15 -10.57 -8.61
CA LYS A 42 -11.38 -10.64 -7.80
C LYS A 42 -11.28 -9.78 -6.53
N ALA A 43 -10.50 -8.70 -6.57
CA ALA A 43 -10.39 -7.81 -5.43
C ALA A 43 -11.77 -7.25 -5.05
N VAL A 44 -12.04 -7.24 -3.74
CA VAL A 44 -13.30 -6.77 -3.18
C VAL A 44 -13.07 -5.40 -2.57
N GLY A 45 -14.05 -4.51 -2.74
CA GLY A 45 -14.04 -3.17 -2.16
C GLY A 45 -14.26 -2.08 -3.19
N VAL A 46 -14.67 -0.92 -2.70
CA VAL A 46 -14.81 0.31 -3.48
C VAL A 46 -13.98 1.37 -2.77
N MET A 47 -13.24 2.18 -3.52
CA MET A 47 -12.50 3.30 -2.95
C MET A 47 -13.46 4.29 -2.29
N LYS A 48 -13.15 4.69 -1.06
CA LYS A 48 -13.88 5.73 -0.32
C LYS A 48 -12.89 6.77 0.19
N PRO A 49 -13.31 8.03 0.34
CA PRO A 49 -12.50 9.06 0.98
C PRO A 49 -11.89 8.58 2.31
N GLY A 50 -10.61 8.85 2.51
CA GLY A 50 -9.82 8.42 3.66
C GLY A 50 -9.18 7.03 3.54
N HIS A 51 -9.50 6.24 2.51
CA HIS A 51 -8.73 5.02 2.23
C HIS A 51 -7.28 5.39 1.85
N CYS A 52 -6.33 4.71 2.48
CA CYS A 52 -4.91 4.82 2.17
C CYS A 52 -4.33 3.45 1.80
N PHE A 53 -3.74 3.36 0.61
CA PHE A 53 -3.22 2.09 0.06
C PHE A 53 -2.11 2.34 -0.96
N THR A 54 -1.33 1.31 -1.25
CA THR A 54 -0.24 1.35 -2.22
C THR A 54 -0.71 0.89 -3.60
N ILE A 55 -0.07 1.44 -4.64
CA ILE A 55 -0.12 0.92 -6.01
C ILE A 55 1.34 0.65 -6.38
N GLU A 56 1.70 -0.62 -6.55
CA GLU A 56 3.11 -1.06 -6.62
C GLU A 56 3.37 -2.12 -7.70
N PRO A 57 2.98 -1.88 -8.97
CA PRO A 57 3.03 -2.89 -10.02
C PRO A 57 4.46 -3.36 -10.30
N MET A 58 4.66 -4.67 -10.24
CA MET A 58 5.84 -5.36 -10.75
C MET A 58 5.58 -5.83 -12.18
N ILE A 59 6.39 -5.33 -13.11
CA ILE A 59 6.29 -5.58 -14.55
C ILE A 59 7.51 -6.36 -15.01
N ASN A 60 7.29 -7.48 -15.70
CA ASN A 60 8.34 -8.37 -16.16
C ASN A 60 8.50 -8.29 -17.68
N GLU A 61 9.75 -8.43 -18.15
CA GLU A 61 10.06 -8.53 -19.58
C GLU A 61 9.48 -9.80 -20.23
N GLY A 62 9.47 -10.90 -19.48
CA GLY A 62 9.00 -12.20 -19.94
C GLY A 62 7.73 -12.65 -19.23
N THR A 63 7.80 -13.80 -18.57
CA THR A 63 6.67 -14.41 -17.87
C THR A 63 6.31 -13.68 -16.58
N TRP A 64 5.02 -13.68 -16.24
CA TRP A 64 4.54 -13.13 -14.95
C TRP A 64 4.88 -14.04 -13.77
N ARG A 65 5.27 -15.29 -14.05
CA ARG A 65 5.54 -16.31 -13.03
C ARG A 65 6.82 -15.98 -12.30
N ASP A 66 6.72 -16.03 -10.98
CA ASP A 66 7.83 -15.89 -10.05
C ASP A 66 8.15 -17.20 -9.33
N GLU A 67 9.33 -17.24 -8.73
CA GLU A 67 9.75 -18.24 -7.77
C GLU A 67 10.41 -17.57 -6.56
N LEU A 68 10.30 -18.20 -5.39
CA LEU A 68 10.89 -17.71 -4.15
C LEU A 68 12.19 -18.47 -3.86
N TRP A 69 13.28 -17.74 -3.65
CA TRP A 69 14.58 -18.33 -3.30
C TRP A 69 14.56 -19.02 -1.93
N PRO A 70 15.57 -19.87 -1.63
CA PRO A 70 15.66 -20.59 -0.36
C PRO A 70 15.71 -19.68 0.88
N ASP A 71 16.09 -18.42 0.73
CA ASP A 71 16.10 -17.40 1.79
C ASP A 71 14.69 -16.98 2.26
N LYS A 72 13.64 -17.44 1.55
CA LYS A 72 12.22 -17.16 1.83
C LYS A 72 11.81 -15.70 1.63
N TRP A 73 12.60 -14.91 0.90
CA TRP A 73 12.36 -13.49 0.66
C TRP A 73 12.58 -13.07 -0.78
N THR A 74 13.66 -13.52 -1.42
CA THR A 74 14.00 -13.05 -2.76
C THR A 74 13.07 -13.68 -3.79
N ALA A 75 12.16 -12.88 -4.34
CA ALA A 75 11.28 -13.26 -5.44
C ALA A 75 11.97 -12.96 -6.78
N VAL A 76 12.08 -13.95 -7.65
CA VAL A 76 12.70 -13.79 -8.98
C VAL A 76 11.77 -14.26 -10.08
N THR A 77 11.97 -13.73 -11.29
CA THR A 77 11.26 -14.20 -12.49
C THR A 77 11.68 -15.63 -12.81
N ARG A 78 10.70 -16.49 -13.14
CA ARG A 78 10.97 -17.91 -13.42
C ARG A 78 11.80 -18.13 -14.69
N ASP A 79 11.84 -17.14 -15.59
CA ASP A 79 12.64 -17.17 -16.82
C ASP A 79 13.95 -16.38 -16.73
N GLY A 80 14.26 -15.76 -15.59
CA GLY A 80 15.48 -15.01 -15.34
C GLY A 80 15.59 -13.68 -16.09
N LEU A 81 14.52 -13.22 -16.75
CA LEU A 81 14.48 -11.90 -17.40
C LEU A 81 14.20 -10.77 -16.40
N ARG A 82 14.39 -9.52 -16.81
CA ARG A 82 14.33 -8.38 -15.90
C ARG A 82 12.89 -8.13 -15.42
N SER A 83 12.80 -7.55 -14.23
CA SER A 83 11.58 -7.00 -13.65
C SER A 83 11.84 -5.55 -13.21
N ALA A 84 10.80 -4.73 -13.25
CA ALA A 84 10.83 -3.36 -12.76
C ALA A 84 9.59 -3.08 -11.90
N GLN A 85 9.75 -2.24 -10.89
CA GLN A 85 8.69 -1.83 -9.97
C GLN A 85 8.78 -0.33 -9.68
N PHE A 86 7.62 0.29 -9.53
CA PHE A 86 7.46 1.60 -8.92
C PHE A 86 6.32 1.51 -7.92
N GLU A 87 6.38 2.30 -6.86
CA GLU A 87 5.37 2.33 -5.81
C GLU A 87 5.05 3.75 -5.38
N HIS A 88 3.76 4.01 -5.17
CA HIS A 88 3.31 5.14 -4.38
C HIS A 88 2.23 4.71 -3.39
N THR A 89 2.28 5.34 -2.22
CA THR A 89 1.17 5.38 -1.28
C THR A 89 0.18 6.47 -1.71
N MET A 90 -1.08 6.09 -1.85
CA MET A 90 -2.17 6.96 -2.27
C MET A 90 -3.15 7.18 -1.12
N ILE A 91 -3.74 8.37 -1.06
CA ILE A 91 -4.93 8.64 -0.26
C ILE A 91 -6.09 9.03 -1.16
N VAL A 92 -7.25 8.43 -0.92
CA VAL A 92 -8.49 8.80 -1.60
C VAL A 92 -9.06 10.02 -0.90
N LEU A 93 -9.29 11.10 -1.63
CA LEU A 93 -9.88 12.33 -1.11
C LEU A 93 -11.36 12.41 -1.42
N ASP A 94 -12.11 13.15 -0.61
CA ASP A 94 -13.46 13.57 -0.99
C ASP A 94 -13.34 14.54 -2.18
N PRO A 95 -14.17 14.43 -3.22
CA PRO A 95 -14.21 15.40 -4.30
C PRO A 95 -14.27 16.87 -3.85
N LYS A 96 -14.89 17.15 -2.69
CA LYS A 96 -14.97 18.51 -2.11
C LYS A 96 -13.65 19.00 -1.54
N ASP A 97 -12.78 18.09 -1.11
CA ASP A 97 -11.46 18.40 -0.57
C ASP A 97 -10.40 18.54 -1.68
N THR A 98 -10.81 18.45 -2.96
CA THR A 98 -9.90 18.53 -4.11
C THR A 98 -9.50 19.95 -4.50
N GLU A 99 -10.02 20.99 -3.85
CA GLU A 99 -9.51 22.37 -4.05
C GLU A 99 -8.02 22.50 -3.68
N HIS A 100 -7.49 21.59 -2.86
CA HIS A 100 -6.07 21.51 -2.52
C HIS A 100 -5.24 20.69 -3.53
N ALA A 101 -5.86 20.10 -4.57
CA ALA A 101 -5.22 19.13 -5.46
C ALA A 101 -4.41 19.75 -6.61
N ALA A 102 -4.57 21.04 -6.92
CA ALA A 102 -3.85 21.67 -8.04
C ALA A 102 -2.31 21.64 -7.87
N HIS A 103 -1.83 21.58 -6.62
CA HIS A 103 -0.41 21.49 -6.28
C HIS A 103 -0.08 20.28 -5.39
N GLY A 104 -1.04 19.36 -5.21
CA GLY A 104 -0.96 18.28 -4.23
C GLY A 104 -1.17 18.76 -2.80
N ILE A 105 -1.53 17.81 -1.92
CA ILE A 105 -1.62 18.07 -0.48
C ILE A 105 -0.19 18.21 0.06
N PRO A 106 0.09 19.13 1.01
CA PRO A 106 1.38 19.25 1.68
C PRO A 106 1.62 18.06 2.62
N ILE A 107 1.79 16.87 2.06
CA ILE A 107 2.32 15.70 2.73
C ILE A 107 3.82 15.76 2.48
N GLU A 108 4.61 16.19 3.46
CA GLU A 108 6.06 16.04 3.35
C GLU A 108 6.34 14.54 3.33
N VAL A 109 6.92 14.06 2.23
CA VAL A 109 7.46 12.70 2.16
C VAL A 109 8.72 12.65 3.01
N VAL A 110 8.54 12.51 4.32
CA VAL A 110 9.65 12.33 5.25
C VAL A 110 9.73 10.84 5.57
N THR A 111 10.88 10.24 5.25
CA THR A 111 11.20 8.86 5.66
C THR A 111 11.55 8.76 7.15
N LYS A 112 11.50 9.88 7.88
CA LYS A 112 11.88 9.99 9.28
C LYS A 112 10.81 9.37 10.17
N ARG A 113 11.11 8.21 10.73
CA ARG A 113 10.25 7.48 11.66
C ARG A 113 10.45 7.99 13.09
N VAL A 114 9.38 8.02 13.88
CA VAL A 114 9.47 8.21 15.34
C VAL A 114 9.66 6.83 15.97
N THR A 115 10.88 6.53 16.43
CA THR A 115 11.24 5.23 17.00
C THR A 115 11.42 5.26 18.53
N LYS A 116 11.13 6.40 19.17
CA LYS A 116 11.23 6.59 20.63
C LYS A 116 10.10 7.49 21.14
N GLY A 117 9.45 7.08 22.22
CA GLY A 117 8.35 7.80 22.88
C GLY A 117 7.05 6.99 22.89
N GLU A 118 6.06 7.44 23.65
CA GLU A 118 4.70 6.91 23.54
C GLU A 118 4.13 7.30 22.18
N ASP A 119 3.52 6.34 21.48
CA ASP A 119 2.77 6.61 20.28
C ASP A 119 1.32 6.98 20.64
N PRO A 120 0.94 8.26 20.53
CA PRO A 120 -0.37 8.72 20.96
C PRO A 120 -1.53 8.19 20.11
N LEU A 121 -1.28 7.73 18.86
CA LEU A 121 -2.33 7.08 18.05
C LEU A 121 -2.21 5.55 18.06
N GLY A 122 -1.09 5.01 18.54
CA GLY A 122 -0.84 3.56 18.67
C GLY A 122 -1.19 2.99 20.05
N SER A 123 -1.32 3.83 21.08
CA SER A 123 -1.54 3.42 22.47
C SER A 123 -2.81 2.61 22.73
N ASN A 124 -3.79 2.65 21.83
CA ASN A 124 -5.04 1.90 21.90
C ASN A 124 -5.15 0.76 20.86
N LEU A 125 -4.10 0.50 20.05
CA LEU A 125 -4.09 -0.56 19.04
C LEU A 125 -3.54 -1.86 19.63
N THR A 126 -4.33 -2.93 19.55
CA THR A 126 -3.83 -4.29 19.76
C THR A 126 -3.43 -4.85 18.40
N LEU A 127 -2.14 -5.04 18.18
CA LEU A 127 -1.60 -5.59 16.92
C LEU A 127 -1.40 -7.10 17.03
N PRO A 128 -1.57 -7.86 15.93
CA PRO A 128 -1.06 -9.24 15.84
C PRO A 128 0.45 -9.30 16.09
N ASP A 129 0.96 -10.43 16.60
CA ASP A 129 2.38 -10.60 16.96
C ASP A 129 3.35 -10.23 15.81
N GLU A 130 2.99 -10.57 14.56
CA GLU A 130 3.78 -10.27 13.38
C GLU A 130 3.88 -8.77 13.10
N ASP A 131 2.79 -8.04 13.30
CA ASP A 131 2.71 -6.59 13.12
C ASP A 131 3.35 -5.86 14.30
N GLN A 132 3.29 -6.44 15.51
CA GLN A 132 3.94 -5.88 16.68
C GLN A 132 5.46 -5.88 16.53
N LEU A 133 6.07 -6.99 16.10
CA LEU A 133 7.51 -7.04 15.82
C LEU A 133 7.92 -6.04 14.74
N HIS A 134 7.11 -5.90 13.69
CA HIS A 134 7.34 -4.92 12.64
C HIS A 134 7.29 -3.49 13.21
N TYR A 135 6.25 -3.19 13.99
CA TYR A 135 6.05 -1.90 14.63
C TYR A 135 7.18 -1.55 15.61
N GLU A 136 7.63 -2.49 16.45
CA GLU A 136 8.76 -2.27 17.37
C GLU A 136 10.06 -1.96 16.61
N ARG A 137 10.27 -2.60 15.47
CA ARG A 137 11.48 -2.42 14.66
C ARG A 137 11.46 -1.14 13.83
N TYR A 138 10.28 -0.74 13.35
CA TYR A 138 10.16 0.26 12.29
C TYR A 138 9.26 1.45 12.63
N GLY A 139 8.49 1.38 13.71
CA GLY A 139 7.51 2.38 14.14
C GLY A 139 6.34 2.52 13.17
N ARG A 140 5.46 3.48 13.46
CA ARG A 140 4.43 3.92 12.52
C ARG A 140 5.05 4.75 11.38
N PRO A 141 4.58 4.61 10.13
CA PRO A 141 4.97 5.52 9.05
C PRO A 141 4.61 6.98 9.36
N TYR A 142 5.54 7.93 9.12
CA TYR A 142 5.37 9.35 9.46
C TYR A 142 4.19 10.02 8.74
N PHE A 143 3.87 9.58 7.52
CA PHE A 143 2.74 10.12 6.78
C PHE A 143 1.42 9.91 7.52
N VAL A 144 1.29 8.89 8.37
CA VAL A 144 0.08 8.68 9.17
C VAL A 144 -0.14 9.82 10.16
N ASP A 145 0.92 10.36 10.76
CA ASP A 145 0.83 11.52 11.66
C ASP A 145 0.39 12.78 10.90
N GLN A 146 0.77 12.90 9.63
CA GLN A 146 0.34 14.00 8.77
C GLN A 146 -1.12 13.84 8.35
N LEU A 147 -1.52 12.63 7.93
CA LEU A 147 -2.92 12.33 7.60
C LEU A 147 -3.84 12.58 8.79
N HIS A 148 -3.42 12.20 10.00
CA HIS A 148 -4.15 12.46 11.23
C HIS A 148 -4.30 13.95 11.53
N ARG A 149 -3.20 14.71 11.45
CA ARG A 149 -3.23 16.18 11.63
C ARG A 149 -4.12 16.89 10.62
N LEU A 150 -4.22 16.36 9.40
CA LEU A 150 -5.09 16.87 8.34
C LEU A 150 -6.54 16.37 8.46
N GLY A 151 -6.82 15.44 9.38
CA GLY A 151 -8.13 14.81 9.52
C GLY A 151 -8.55 14.01 8.29
N LEU A 152 -7.58 13.46 7.55
CA LEU A 152 -7.80 12.69 6.32
C LEU A 152 -7.80 11.18 6.57
N ASP A 153 -7.48 10.74 7.79
CA ASP A 153 -7.46 9.34 8.24
C ASP A 153 -8.76 8.89 8.91
N LYS A 154 -9.87 9.61 8.73
CA LYS A 154 -11.14 9.40 9.48
C LYS A 154 -11.64 7.95 9.46
N TRP A 155 -11.47 7.24 8.35
CA TRP A 155 -11.86 5.84 8.23
C TRP A 155 -11.00 4.90 9.12
N ILE A 156 -9.71 5.22 9.28
CA ILE A 156 -8.73 4.44 10.04
C ILE A 156 -8.99 4.55 11.55
N THR A 157 -9.52 5.68 12.03
CA THR A 157 -9.72 5.95 13.46
C THR A 157 -11.13 5.64 13.98
N THR A 158 -12.14 5.54 13.10
CA THR A 158 -13.55 5.43 13.54
C THR A 158 -14.26 4.11 13.23
N GLU A 159 -13.80 3.30 12.26
CA GLU A 159 -14.60 2.14 11.79
C GLU A 159 -14.03 0.74 12.08
N GLN A 160 -12.89 0.58 12.77
CA GLN A 160 -12.43 -0.76 13.19
C GLN A 160 -13.05 -1.26 14.51
N THR A 161 -13.93 -0.51 15.16
CA THR A 161 -14.62 -0.98 16.39
C THR A 161 -15.93 -1.74 16.13
N LYS A 162 -16.37 -1.89 14.88
CA LYS A 162 -17.60 -2.63 14.56
C LYS A 162 -17.41 -3.46 13.29
N GLU A 163 -17.40 -4.77 13.48
CA GLU A 163 -17.47 -5.84 12.45
C GLU A 163 -16.15 -6.24 11.78
N GLN A 164 -15.43 -7.12 12.48
CA GLN A 164 -14.89 -8.37 11.92
C GLN A 164 -15.40 -9.55 12.75
#